data_AF-A0A964PSS7-F1
#
_entry.id   AF-A0A964PSS7-F1
#
_cell.length_a   1.000
_cell.length_b   1.000
_cell.length_c   1.000
_cell.angle_alpha   90.00
_cell.angle_beta   90.00
_cell.angle_gamma   90.00
#
_symmetry.space_group_name_H-M   'P 1'
#
loop_
_entity.id
_entity.type
_entity.pdbx_description
1 polymer ?
#
loop_
_entity_poly.entity_id
_entity_poly.type
_entity_poly.pdbx_seq_one_letter_code
_entity_poly.pdbx_strand_id
1 'polypeptide(L)'
;MSTNPEARAWIRVRADALRRNYQRIRASVGPATSIIPMVKADAYGLGMREVVRALTREGPWGWGVATLDEGIRLREMGVKDPVVVFCPLPDESFAPALAAKLQMTVSSLDALDRLIEVSRRARIVPMVHVDVDTGMGRTGFDWRKARVWMPRVLAAAQGEMQWVGCYTHLNSADEDEWSVREQWTRMQEVLDQLPDAPPGLMIHMLNSAGALRLPEFAHAAVRPGVFLYGGEIGAGQPVPEAVVSVHARVIHVRDAEAGTTVGYGATYQASGEERWATLAIGYGDGLRRALGNRGHALIQGAKVRIIGRISMDMTVVDISGVPGVRVGDVATLLGTEGRESITVDDVAELAGTISYEVLTGFTPRLPRVWTGLDES
;
A
#
# COMPACT_ATOMS: atom_id res chain seq x y z
N MET A 1 -21.93 -8.80 16.48
CA MET A 1 -21.41 -8.61 15.11
C MET A 1 -22.29 -9.42 14.18
N SER A 2 -22.63 -8.92 12.97
CA SER A 2 -23.38 -9.70 11.97
C SER A 2 -22.68 -11.04 11.75
N THR A 3 -23.41 -12.15 11.77
CA THR A 3 -22.87 -13.50 11.52
C THR A 3 -22.46 -13.71 10.06
N ASN A 4 -22.91 -12.83 9.16
CA ASN A 4 -22.52 -12.82 7.76
C ASN A 4 -21.74 -11.53 7.44
N PRO A 5 -20.43 -11.62 7.11
CA PRO A 5 -19.61 -10.46 6.73
C PRO A 5 -20.07 -9.82 5.39
N GLU A 6 -20.79 -10.56 4.54
CA GLU A 6 -21.28 -10.07 3.23
C GLU A 6 -22.75 -9.56 3.30
N ALA A 7 -23.26 -9.28 4.50
CA ALA A 7 -24.65 -8.86 4.71
C ALA A 7 -24.95 -7.41 4.31
N ARG A 8 -23.93 -6.54 4.26
CA ARG A 8 -24.09 -5.10 4.00
C ARG A 8 -23.19 -4.62 2.87
N ALA A 9 -21.91 -4.47 3.17
CA ALA A 9 -20.86 -4.11 2.24
C ALA A 9 -19.56 -4.74 2.75
N TRP A 10 -18.69 -5.17 1.85
CA TRP A 10 -17.47 -5.88 2.19
C TRP A 10 -16.40 -5.70 1.12
N ILE A 11 -15.18 -6.02 1.50
CA ILE A 11 -14.05 -6.13 0.60
C ILE A 11 -13.74 -7.60 0.43
N ARG A 12 -13.68 -8.10 -0.79
CA ARG A 12 -13.13 -9.42 -1.08
C ARG A 12 -11.67 -9.28 -1.47
N VAL A 13 -10.81 -10.11 -0.87
CA VAL A 13 -9.36 -10.10 -1.10
C VAL A 13 -8.92 -11.46 -1.63
N ARG A 14 -8.18 -11.47 -2.74
CA ARG A 14 -7.70 -12.69 -3.41
C ARG A 14 -6.22 -12.94 -3.08
N ALA A 15 -5.95 -13.87 -2.17
CA ALA A 15 -4.57 -14.22 -1.78
C ALA A 15 -3.74 -14.74 -2.97
N ASP A 16 -4.35 -15.51 -3.87
CA ASP A 16 -3.64 -16.01 -5.07
C ASP A 16 -3.22 -14.89 -6.02
N ALA A 17 -4.04 -13.84 -6.15
CA ALA A 17 -3.70 -12.68 -6.97
C ALA A 17 -2.52 -11.91 -6.35
N LEU A 18 -2.53 -11.74 -5.02
CA LEU A 18 -1.43 -11.15 -4.27
C LEU A 18 -0.11 -11.94 -4.44
N ARG A 19 -0.16 -13.28 -4.34
CA ARG A 19 0.99 -14.16 -4.60
C ARG A 19 1.49 -14.04 -6.05
N ARG A 20 0.59 -14.04 -7.04
CA ARG A 20 0.97 -13.84 -8.45
C ARG A 20 1.62 -12.48 -8.71
N ASN A 21 1.14 -11.41 -8.06
CA ASN A 21 1.78 -10.10 -8.16
C ASN A 21 3.18 -10.11 -7.53
N TYR A 22 3.37 -10.78 -6.38
CA TYR A 22 4.71 -10.99 -5.80
C TYR A 22 5.62 -11.76 -6.77
N GLN A 23 5.12 -12.84 -7.38
CA GLN A 23 5.87 -13.65 -8.34
C GLN A 23 6.25 -12.88 -9.60
N ARG A 24 5.42 -11.93 -10.06
CA ARG A 24 5.78 -11.01 -11.15
C ARG A 24 6.94 -10.09 -10.78
N ILE A 25 6.94 -9.54 -9.56
CA ILE A 25 8.10 -8.77 -9.06
C ILE A 25 9.34 -9.67 -9.01
N ARG A 26 9.23 -10.87 -8.45
CA ARG A 26 10.31 -11.86 -8.38
C ARG A 26 10.88 -12.20 -9.76
N ALA A 27 10.01 -12.43 -10.75
CA ALA A 27 10.44 -12.73 -12.11
C ALA A 27 11.18 -11.56 -12.76
N SER A 28 10.80 -10.32 -12.43
CA SER A 28 11.43 -9.11 -12.97
C SER A 28 12.81 -8.83 -12.37
N VAL A 29 12.97 -8.94 -11.04
CA VAL A 29 14.24 -8.64 -10.35
C VAL A 29 15.20 -9.84 -10.25
N GLY A 30 14.72 -11.04 -10.59
CA GLY A 30 15.50 -12.28 -10.54
C GLY A 30 15.66 -12.87 -9.12
N PRO A 31 16.34 -14.03 -9.00
CA PRO A 31 16.47 -14.76 -7.74
C PRO A 31 17.51 -14.18 -6.78
N ALA A 32 18.48 -13.41 -7.27
CA ALA A 32 19.57 -12.85 -6.45
C ALA A 32 19.13 -11.66 -5.58
N THR A 33 18.12 -10.90 -6.03
CA THR A 33 17.63 -9.72 -5.32
C THR A 33 16.56 -10.10 -4.29
N SER A 34 16.71 -9.71 -3.05
CA SER A 34 15.69 -9.94 -2.02
C SER A 34 14.44 -9.07 -2.24
N ILE A 35 13.28 -9.53 -1.75
CA ILE A 35 12.05 -8.75 -1.79
C ILE A 35 11.61 -8.47 -0.36
N ILE A 36 11.31 -7.20 -0.08
CA ILE A 36 10.77 -6.70 1.18
C ILE A 36 9.35 -6.18 0.91
N PRO A 37 8.30 -7.01 1.07
CA PRO A 37 6.93 -6.56 0.89
C PRO A 37 6.58 -5.45 1.88
N MET A 38 6.03 -4.35 1.37
CA MET A 38 5.60 -3.24 2.19
C MET A 38 4.20 -3.52 2.73
N VAL A 39 4.08 -3.75 4.04
CA VAL A 39 2.82 -4.09 4.75
C VAL A 39 2.36 -2.99 5.71
N LYS A 40 2.91 -1.78 5.58
CA LYS A 40 2.46 -0.57 6.28
C LYS A 40 0.99 -0.23 6.00
N ALA A 41 0.40 0.58 6.88
CA ALA A 41 -1.01 0.94 6.92
C ALA A 41 -1.94 -0.28 6.86
N ASP A 42 -1.68 -1.27 7.72
CA ASP A 42 -2.41 -2.56 7.76
C ASP A 42 -2.42 -3.29 6.41
N ALA A 43 -1.24 -3.35 5.77
CA ALA A 43 -1.03 -3.81 4.40
C ALA A 43 -1.97 -3.14 3.40
N TYR A 44 -1.86 -1.80 3.33
CA TYR A 44 -2.65 -0.95 2.44
C TYR A 44 -4.17 -1.10 2.71
N GLY A 45 -4.54 -1.30 3.97
CA GLY A 45 -5.92 -1.45 4.43
C GLY A 45 -6.53 -2.83 4.16
N LEU A 46 -5.75 -3.86 3.83
CA LEU A 46 -6.30 -5.19 3.49
C LEU A 46 -6.20 -6.21 4.63
N GLY A 47 -5.47 -5.90 5.70
CA GLY A 47 -5.23 -6.79 6.82
C GLY A 47 -3.81 -7.34 6.78
N MET A 48 -2.96 -6.83 7.68
CA MET A 48 -1.55 -7.18 7.76
C MET A 48 -1.34 -8.68 8.02
N ARG A 49 -2.15 -9.29 8.89
CA ARG A 49 -2.02 -10.70 9.27
C ARG A 49 -2.21 -11.62 8.07
N GLU A 50 -3.25 -11.37 7.31
CA GLU A 50 -3.65 -12.19 6.18
C GLU A 50 -2.67 -12.02 5.00
N VAL A 51 -2.18 -10.79 4.75
CA VAL A 51 -1.13 -10.53 3.77
C VAL A 51 0.16 -11.26 4.13
N VAL A 52 0.60 -11.19 5.39
CA VAL A 52 1.79 -11.91 5.85
C VAL A 52 1.62 -13.41 5.65
N ARG A 53 0.47 -13.97 6.05
CA ARG A 53 0.15 -15.40 5.85
C ARG A 53 0.18 -15.79 4.37
N ALA A 54 -0.40 -14.98 3.50
CA ALA A 54 -0.46 -15.24 2.06
C ALA A 54 0.93 -15.27 1.42
N LEU A 55 1.83 -14.37 1.84
CA LEU A 55 3.14 -14.16 1.22
C LEU A 55 4.30 -14.89 1.93
N THR A 56 4.11 -15.42 3.14
CA THR A 56 5.19 -16.12 3.89
C THR A 56 5.78 -17.29 3.08
N ARG A 57 4.94 -18.05 2.38
CA ARG A 57 5.37 -19.19 1.54
C ARG A 57 6.18 -18.77 0.31
N GLU A 58 6.06 -17.52 -0.12
CA GLU A 58 6.85 -16.97 -1.22
C GLU A 58 8.30 -16.62 -0.79
N GLY A 59 8.59 -16.68 0.51
CA GLY A 59 9.94 -16.46 1.06
C GLY A 59 10.47 -15.04 0.90
N PRO A 60 9.75 -13.98 1.33
CA PRO A 60 10.32 -12.65 1.40
C PRO A 60 11.50 -12.63 2.39
N TRP A 61 12.46 -11.74 2.15
CA TRP A 61 13.59 -11.58 3.08
C TRP A 61 13.15 -11.04 4.44
N GLY A 62 12.10 -10.21 4.44
CA GLY A 62 11.55 -9.56 5.61
C GLY A 62 10.40 -8.64 5.22
N TRP A 63 9.94 -7.81 6.15
CA TRP A 63 8.72 -7.01 5.99
C TRP A 63 9.00 -5.53 6.24
N GLY A 64 8.42 -4.66 5.41
CA GLY A 64 8.54 -3.21 5.55
C GLY A 64 7.29 -2.58 6.16
N VAL A 65 7.45 -1.85 7.25
CA VAL A 65 6.39 -1.10 7.93
C VAL A 65 6.74 0.38 8.05
N ALA A 66 5.77 1.23 8.37
CA ALA A 66 6.01 2.64 8.59
C ALA A 66 6.32 2.92 10.06
N THR A 67 5.58 2.32 10.99
CA THR A 67 5.61 2.71 12.41
C THR A 67 6.14 1.62 13.32
N LEU A 68 6.50 2.02 14.55
CA LEU A 68 6.84 1.09 15.64
C LEU A 68 5.69 0.11 15.91
N ASP A 69 4.46 0.60 16.05
CA ASP A 69 3.30 -0.21 16.41
C ASP A 69 3.02 -1.29 15.36
N GLU A 70 3.18 -0.97 14.08
CA GLU A 70 3.08 -1.96 13.00
C GLU A 70 4.15 -3.04 13.11
N GLY A 71 5.38 -2.66 13.45
CA GLY A 71 6.48 -3.59 13.66
C GLY A 71 6.27 -4.50 14.87
N ILE A 72 5.79 -3.95 15.99
CA ILE A 72 5.43 -4.72 17.18
C ILE A 72 4.29 -5.68 16.84
N ARG A 73 3.27 -5.23 16.11
CA ARG A 73 2.15 -6.07 15.69
C ARG A 73 2.61 -7.28 14.86
N LEU A 74 3.59 -7.11 13.97
CA LEU A 74 4.20 -8.26 13.25
C LEU A 74 4.85 -9.26 14.21
N ARG A 75 5.56 -8.78 15.24
CA ARG A 75 6.17 -9.65 16.27
C ARG A 75 5.12 -10.39 17.09
N GLU A 76 4.03 -9.73 17.46
CA GLU A 76 2.89 -10.36 18.16
C GLU A 76 2.20 -11.44 17.31
N MET A 77 2.25 -11.32 15.98
CA MET A 77 1.78 -12.36 15.05
C MET A 77 2.75 -13.54 14.91
N GLY A 78 3.92 -13.49 15.55
CA GLY A 78 4.94 -14.53 15.48
C GLY A 78 5.89 -14.41 14.29
N VAL A 79 5.92 -13.28 13.58
CA VAL A 79 6.87 -13.05 12.49
C VAL A 79 8.30 -13.03 13.05
N LYS A 80 9.13 -13.96 12.57
CA LYS A 80 10.55 -14.08 12.95
C LYS A 80 11.50 -13.41 11.97
N ASP A 81 11.06 -13.20 10.74
CA ASP A 81 11.85 -12.55 9.70
C ASP A 81 12.22 -11.10 10.09
N PRO A 82 13.25 -10.51 9.47
CA PRO A 82 13.53 -9.08 9.54
C PRO A 82 12.28 -8.21 9.36
N VAL A 83 12.15 -7.19 10.21
CA VAL A 83 11.09 -6.17 10.10
C VAL A 83 11.77 -4.82 10.12
N VAL A 84 11.62 -4.06 9.02
CA VAL A 84 12.24 -2.76 8.84
C VAL A 84 11.18 -1.67 9.04
N VAL A 85 11.43 -0.76 9.99
CA VAL A 85 10.60 0.42 10.25
C VAL A 85 11.17 1.60 9.47
N PHE A 86 10.48 2.02 8.43
CA PHE A 86 10.99 2.99 7.45
C PHE A 86 10.83 4.46 7.85
N CYS A 87 9.89 4.80 8.74
CA CYS A 87 9.82 6.16 9.27
C CYS A 87 10.85 6.30 10.42
N PRO A 88 11.63 7.39 10.44
CA PRO A 88 12.47 7.72 11.59
C PRO A 88 11.63 7.74 12.87
N LEU A 89 12.13 7.08 13.90
CA LEU A 89 11.45 6.96 15.18
C LEU A 89 11.78 8.13 16.11
N PRO A 90 10.84 8.59 16.95
CA PRO A 90 11.15 9.50 18.04
C PRO A 90 11.93 8.78 19.15
N ASP A 91 12.63 9.53 20.00
CA ASP A 91 13.56 9.00 21.00
C ASP A 91 12.92 7.96 21.94
N GLU A 92 11.68 8.19 22.37
CA GLU A 92 10.93 7.28 23.25
C GLU A 92 10.62 5.92 22.61
N SER A 93 10.67 5.83 21.28
CA SER A 93 10.36 4.61 20.53
C SER A 93 11.56 3.68 20.35
N PHE A 94 12.78 4.13 20.63
CA PHE A 94 13.98 3.31 20.44
C PHE A 94 14.03 2.09 21.37
N ALA A 95 13.71 2.26 22.66
CA ALA A 95 13.75 1.14 23.62
C ALA A 95 12.72 0.05 23.28
N PRO A 96 11.44 0.37 22.99
CA PRO A 96 10.49 -0.62 22.48
C PRO A 96 10.93 -1.29 21.17
N ALA A 97 11.46 -0.52 20.20
CA ALA A 97 11.92 -1.06 18.93
C ALA A 97 13.07 -2.08 19.09
N LEU A 98 14.03 -1.78 19.97
CA LEU A 98 15.12 -2.67 20.35
C LEU A 98 14.60 -3.96 21.00
N ALA A 99 13.69 -3.84 21.97
CA ALA A 99 13.10 -4.99 22.65
C ALA A 99 12.34 -5.92 21.67
N ALA A 100 11.65 -5.33 20.69
CA ALA A 100 10.95 -6.04 19.63
C ALA A 100 11.87 -6.55 18.49
N LYS A 101 13.19 -6.31 18.57
CA LYS A 101 14.18 -6.68 17.54
C LYS A 101 13.78 -6.18 16.15
N LEU A 102 13.37 -4.92 16.08
CA LEU A 102 13.07 -4.24 14.82
C LEU A 102 14.36 -3.66 14.23
N GLN A 103 14.42 -3.59 12.90
CA GLN A 103 15.48 -2.88 12.20
C GLN A 103 14.98 -1.45 11.94
N MET A 104 15.76 -0.46 12.36
CA MET A 104 15.32 0.93 12.40
C MET A 104 15.99 1.74 11.29
N THR A 105 15.23 2.63 10.67
CA THR A 105 15.79 3.67 9.82
C THR A 105 16.46 4.76 10.64
N VAL A 106 17.67 5.14 10.26
CA VAL A 106 18.37 6.33 10.77
C VAL A 106 18.67 7.28 9.62
N SER A 107 18.34 8.56 9.84
CA SER A 107 18.43 9.61 8.82
C SER A 107 19.18 10.87 9.28
N SER A 108 19.72 10.88 10.51
CA SER A 108 20.53 11.99 11.04
C SER A 108 21.54 11.47 12.07
N LEU A 109 22.61 12.24 12.31
CA LEU A 109 23.61 11.90 13.32
C LEU A 109 23.03 11.98 14.73
N ASP A 110 22.17 12.96 15.00
CA ASP A 110 21.52 13.10 16.30
C ASP A 110 20.66 11.86 16.62
N ALA A 111 19.89 11.36 15.65
CA ALA A 111 19.09 10.15 15.83
C ALA A 111 19.99 8.91 16.03
N LEU A 112 21.12 8.82 15.31
CA LEU A 112 22.09 7.75 15.49
C LEU A 112 22.66 7.75 16.92
N ASP A 113 23.10 8.91 17.40
CA ASP A 113 23.71 9.05 18.72
C ASP A 113 22.71 8.75 19.84
N ARG A 114 21.46 9.20 19.69
CA ARG A 114 20.35 8.86 20.62
C ARG A 114 20.04 7.37 20.63
N LEU A 115 19.94 6.75 19.46
CA LEU A 115 19.72 5.32 19.36
C LEU A 115 20.85 4.54 20.06
N ILE A 116 22.10 4.92 19.84
CA ILE A 116 23.27 4.29 20.47
C ILE A 116 23.22 4.46 21.99
N GLU A 117 22.90 5.66 22.51
CA GLU A 117 22.74 5.92 23.94
C GLU A 117 21.70 4.99 24.58
N VAL A 118 20.51 4.89 23.97
CA VAL A 118 19.42 4.01 24.44
C VAL A 118 19.84 2.54 24.35
N SER A 119 20.50 2.16 23.26
CA SER A 119 20.94 0.78 23.02
C SER A 119 21.96 0.29 24.04
N ARG A 120 22.89 1.14 24.47
CA ARG A 120 23.87 0.87 25.53
C ARG A 120 23.19 0.62 26.87
N ARG A 121 22.16 1.42 27.22
CA ARG A 121 21.36 1.22 28.44
C ARG A 121 20.58 -0.09 28.38
N ALA A 122 20.00 -0.41 27.23
CA ALA A 122 19.26 -1.65 27.00
C ALA A 122 20.17 -2.89 26.87
N ARG A 123 21.48 -2.71 26.62
CA ARG A 123 22.46 -3.76 26.31
C ARG A 123 22.04 -4.60 25.09
N ILE A 124 21.46 -3.95 24.08
CA ILE A 124 21.04 -4.56 22.82
C ILE A 124 21.74 -3.79 21.71
N VAL A 125 22.45 -4.48 20.81
CA VAL A 125 23.03 -3.84 19.62
C VAL A 125 21.89 -3.53 18.62
N PRO A 126 21.70 -2.26 18.23
CA PRO A 126 20.66 -1.88 17.27
C PRO A 126 20.98 -2.39 15.87
N MET A 127 19.95 -2.83 15.14
CA MET A 127 20.04 -3.11 13.71
C MET A 127 19.53 -1.91 12.91
N VAL A 128 20.35 -1.38 12.00
CA VAL A 128 20.10 -0.08 11.37
C VAL A 128 20.11 -0.16 9.85
N HIS A 129 19.13 0.50 9.23
CA HIS A 129 19.14 0.90 7.84
C HIS A 129 19.41 2.41 7.75
N VAL A 130 20.40 2.81 6.96
CA VAL A 130 20.72 4.22 6.73
C VAL A 130 19.89 4.72 5.55
N ASP A 131 19.04 5.72 5.78
CA ASP A 131 18.27 6.41 4.74
C ASP A 131 19.10 7.56 4.18
N VAL A 132 19.27 7.61 2.87
CA VAL A 132 20.01 8.63 2.13
C VAL A 132 19.03 9.35 1.24
N ASP A 133 18.91 10.66 1.42
CA ASP A 133 18.09 11.47 0.51
C ASP A 133 18.90 11.72 -0.76
N THR A 134 18.52 11.08 -1.88
CA THR A 134 19.12 11.33 -3.20
C THR A 134 18.26 12.24 -4.08
N GLY A 135 17.18 12.81 -3.56
CA GLY A 135 16.29 13.69 -4.33
C GLY A 135 14.80 13.58 -4.01
N MET A 136 14.41 12.77 -3.01
CA MET A 136 13.02 12.71 -2.55
C MET A 136 12.66 13.92 -1.69
N GLY A 137 13.64 14.50 -0.96
CA GLY A 137 13.43 15.69 -0.14
C GLY A 137 12.57 15.45 1.10
N ARG A 138 12.41 14.19 1.54
CA ARG A 138 11.48 13.80 2.61
C ARG A 138 12.19 13.47 3.92
N THR A 139 13.11 12.53 3.87
CA THR A 139 13.95 12.04 4.97
C THR A 139 15.25 11.52 4.39
N GLY A 140 16.25 11.35 5.26
CA GLY A 140 17.52 10.76 4.91
C GLY A 140 18.68 11.74 5.07
N PHE A 141 19.88 11.18 5.17
CA PHE A 141 21.11 11.95 5.11
C PHE A 141 21.26 12.56 3.72
N ASP A 142 21.57 13.86 3.64
CA ASP A 142 21.86 14.54 2.37
C ASP A 142 23.07 13.88 1.71
N TRP A 143 22.85 13.32 0.52
CA TRP A 143 23.89 12.65 -0.27
C TRP A 143 25.11 13.55 -0.52
N ARG A 144 24.89 14.86 -0.69
CA ARG A 144 25.97 15.85 -0.92
C ARG A 144 26.90 16.00 0.28
N LYS A 145 26.43 15.62 1.47
CA LYS A 145 27.16 15.73 2.73
C LYS A 145 27.70 14.39 3.22
N ALA A 146 27.78 13.37 2.36
CA ALA A 146 28.32 12.05 2.71
C ALA A 146 29.66 12.11 3.46
N ARG A 147 30.60 12.95 3.01
CA ARG A 147 31.90 13.15 3.69
C ARG A 147 31.78 13.61 5.14
N VAL A 148 30.66 14.23 5.53
CA VAL A 148 30.41 14.76 6.88
C VAL A 148 29.84 13.68 7.79
N TRP A 149 28.79 12.97 7.35
CA TRP A 149 28.07 12.03 8.21
C TRP A 149 28.62 10.59 8.15
N MET A 150 29.21 10.19 7.03
CA MET A 150 29.68 8.82 6.80
C MET A 150 30.73 8.35 7.83
N PRO A 151 31.74 9.17 8.21
CA PRO A 151 32.74 8.73 9.19
C PRO A 151 32.13 8.32 10.54
N ARG A 152 31.08 9.02 11.00
CA ARG A 152 30.38 8.70 12.25
C ARG A 152 29.57 7.42 12.15
N VAL A 153 28.92 7.19 11.00
CA VAL A 153 28.18 5.94 10.69
C VAL A 153 29.14 4.75 10.65
N LEU A 154 30.28 4.88 9.98
CA LEU A 154 31.32 3.84 9.93
C LEU A 154 31.87 3.52 11.33
N ALA A 155 32.14 4.54 12.15
CA ALA A 155 32.57 4.34 13.54
C ALA A 155 31.51 3.60 14.37
N ALA A 156 30.22 3.95 14.22
CA ALA A 156 29.14 3.22 14.89
C ALA A 156 29.07 1.75 14.47
N ALA A 157 29.33 1.46 13.19
CA ALA A 157 29.30 0.10 12.65
C ALA A 157 30.43 -0.80 13.20
N GLN A 158 31.44 -0.25 13.87
CA GLN A 158 32.53 -1.01 14.50
C GLN A 158 32.17 -1.62 15.87
N GLY A 159 30.89 -1.61 16.26
CA GLY A 159 30.41 -2.33 17.45
C GLY A 159 29.28 -1.66 18.21
N GLU A 160 28.89 -0.43 17.84
CA GLU A 160 27.77 0.28 18.46
C GLU A 160 26.43 -0.02 17.80
N MET A 161 26.46 -0.45 16.53
CA MET A 161 25.30 -0.89 15.77
C MET A 161 25.67 -1.99 14.79
N GLN A 162 24.68 -2.79 14.41
CA GLN A 162 24.74 -3.63 13.22
C GLN A 162 24.19 -2.83 12.04
N TRP A 163 25.07 -2.43 11.12
CA TRP A 163 24.67 -1.76 9.89
C TRP A 163 24.15 -2.79 8.87
N VAL A 164 22.83 -2.92 8.76
CA VAL A 164 22.17 -3.93 7.94
C VAL A 164 21.95 -3.47 6.51
N GLY A 165 21.54 -2.22 6.31
CA GLY A 165 21.22 -1.71 4.97
C GLY A 165 21.47 -0.22 4.77
N CYS A 166 21.52 0.18 3.51
CA CYS A 166 21.62 1.57 3.09
C CYS A 166 20.69 1.78 1.89
N TYR A 167 19.84 2.81 1.93
CA TYR A 167 18.77 2.96 0.96
C TYR A 167 18.42 4.40 0.65
N THR A 168 17.74 4.58 -0.47
CA THR A 168 17.05 5.82 -0.82
C THR A 168 15.64 5.51 -1.34
N HIS A 169 14.80 6.53 -1.45
CA HIS A 169 13.48 6.46 -2.05
C HIS A 169 13.47 7.20 -3.39
N LEU A 170 12.97 6.55 -4.45
CA LEU A 170 12.81 7.17 -5.76
C LEU A 170 11.60 8.12 -5.76
N ASN A 171 11.73 9.27 -6.41
CA ASN A 171 10.70 10.31 -6.41
C ASN A 171 9.65 10.16 -7.52
N SER A 172 10.01 9.60 -8.68
CA SER A 172 9.15 9.55 -9.87
C SER A 172 9.41 8.30 -10.73
N ALA A 173 9.74 7.18 -10.11
CA ALA A 173 10.01 5.92 -10.83
C ALA A 173 8.81 5.41 -11.65
N ASP A 174 7.61 5.87 -11.36
CA ASP A 174 6.34 5.63 -12.03
C ASP A 174 6.06 6.59 -13.20
N GLU A 175 6.91 7.60 -13.42
CA GLU A 175 6.75 8.59 -14.48
C GLU A 175 8.02 8.72 -15.32
N ASP A 176 9.15 9.01 -14.70
CA ASP A 176 10.39 9.41 -15.36
C ASP A 176 11.55 8.45 -15.06
N GLU A 177 12.12 7.86 -16.12
CA GLU A 177 13.31 7.01 -15.99
C GLU A 177 14.58 7.83 -15.72
N TRP A 178 14.67 9.06 -16.22
CA TRP A 178 15.85 9.90 -16.05
C TRP A 178 16.09 10.21 -14.57
N SER A 179 15.03 10.53 -13.82
CA SER A 179 15.12 10.78 -12.38
C SER A 179 15.67 9.58 -11.60
N VAL A 180 15.30 8.34 -11.99
CA VAL A 180 15.80 7.11 -11.36
C VAL A 180 17.31 6.96 -11.60
N ARG A 181 17.75 7.19 -12.85
CA ARG A 181 19.18 7.15 -13.21
C ARG A 181 19.96 8.23 -12.45
N GLU A 182 19.41 9.43 -12.32
CA GLU A 182 20.03 10.53 -11.56
C GLU A 182 20.15 10.19 -10.06
N GLN A 183 19.07 9.69 -9.45
CA GLN A 183 19.07 9.26 -8.05
C GLN A 183 20.00 8.06 -7.80
N TRP A 184 20.19 7.19 -8.79
CA TRP A 184 21.17 6.11 -8.75
C TRP A 184 22.60 6.64 -8.76
N THR A 185 22.96 7.55 -9.67
CA THR A 185 24.28 8.19 -9.69
C THR A 185 24.61 8.83 -8.34
N ARG A 186 23.65 9.57 -7.76
CA ARG A 186 23.82 10.19 -6.43
C ARG A 186 24.02 9.15 -5.33
N MET A 187 23.35 8.00 -5.40
CA MET A 187 23.58 6.90 -4.46
C MET A 187 24.98 6.31 -4.65
N GLN A 188 25.43 6.11 -5.89
CA GLN A 188 26.78 5.62 -6.18
C GLN A 188 27.85 6.55 -5.61
N GLU A 189 27.70 7.87 -5.71
CA GLU A 189 28.63 8.83 -5.10
C GLU A 189 28.74 8.69 -3.57
N VAL A 190 27.67 8.25 -2.91
CA VAL A 190 27.68 7.92 -1.48
C VAL A 190 28.36 6.58 -1.23
N LEU A 191 28.10 5.58 -2.06
CA LEU A 191 28.70 4.24 -1.96
C LEU A 191 30.20 4.25 -2.27
N ASP A 192 30.68 5.10 -3.16
CA ASP A 192 32.11 5.27 -3.47
C ASP A 192 32.90 5.82 -2.27
N GLN A 193 32.19 6.40 -1.28
CA GLN A 193 32.77 6.84 -0.01
C GLN A 193 32.76 5.75 1.06
N LEU A 194 32.37 4.52 0.71
CA LEU A 194 32.40 3.30 1.52
C LEU A 194 33.52 2.37 1.03
N PRO A 195 34.80 2.70 1.25
CA PRO A 195 35.90 1.82 0.81
C PRO A 195 35.83 0.43 1.48
N ASP A 196 35.25 0.36 2.68
CA ASP A 196 35.08 -0.87 3.48
C ASP A 196 33.63 -1.01 3.96
N ALA A 197 32.68 -1.08 3.02
CA ALA A 197 31.30 -1.39 3.38
C ALA A 197 31.24 -2.69 4.21
N PRO A 198 30.44 -2.75 5.30
CA PRO A 198 30.28 -3.95 6.08
C PRO A 198 29.90 -5.15 5.19
N PRO A 199 30.51 -6.33 5.36
CA PRO A 199 30.13 -7.52 4.62
C PRO A 199 28.63 -7.80 4.75
N GLY A 200 27.94 -7.90 3.61
CA GLY A 200 26.50 -8.14 3.58
C GLY A 200 25.62 -6.89 3.73
N LEU A 201 26.18 -5.68 3.66
CA LEU A 201 25.40 -4.43 3.63
C LEU A 201 24.38 -4.46 2.48
N MET A 202 23.09 -4.40 2.83
CA MET A 202 22.00 -4.47 1.86
C MET A 202 21.71 -3.09 1.25
N ILE A 203 22.06 -2.91 -0.02
CA ILE A 203 21.62 -1.74 -0.80
C ILE A 203 20.27 -2.01 -1.42
N HIS A 204 19.31 -1.11 -1.21
CA HIS A 204 17.97 -1.24 -1.79
C HIS A 204 17.37 0.11 -2.17
N MET A 205 16.80 0.25 -3.36
CA MET A 205 16.29 1.54 -3.85
C MET A 205 14.90 1.45 -4.44
N LEU A 206 14.63 0.37 -5.16
CA LEU A 206 13.45 0.29 -6.01
C LEU A 206 12.17 0.04 -5.19
N ASN A 207 11.18 0.90 -5.41
CA ASN A 207 9.79 0.66 -5.06
C ASN A 207 9.12 -0.25 -6.12
N SER A 208 7.79 -0.40 -6.09
CA SER A 208 7.07 -1.22 -7.08
C SER A 208 7.38 -0.83 -8.53
N ALA A 209 7.36 0.47 -8.83
CA ALA A 209 7.56 0.99 -10.18
C ALA A 209 8.99 0.73 -10.66
N GLY A 210 9.98 1.10 -9.84
CA GLY A 210 11.39 0.85 -10.16
C GLY A 210 11.67 -0.64 -10.38
N ALA A 211 11.12 -1.52 -9.53
CA ALA A 211 11.38 -2.95 -9.59
C ALA A 211 10.89 -3.63 -10.88
N LEU A 212 9.86 -3.07 -11.54
CA LEU A 212 9.31 -3.60 -12.78
C LEU A 212 9.80 -2.88 -14.02
N ARG A 213 10.05 -1.56 -13.91
CA ARG A 213 10.49 -0.72 -15.04
C ARG A 213 11.98 -0.80 -15.29
N LEU A 214 12.76 -0.82 -14.22
CA LEU A 214 14.21 -0.69 -14.27
C LEU A 214 14.89 -1.72 -13.34
N PRO A 215 14.60 -3.03 -13.55
CA PRO A 215 15.14 -4.09 -12.72
C PRO A 215 16.68 -4.19 -12.77
N GLU A 216 17.35 -3.56 -13.73
CA GLU A 216 18.81 -3.49 -13.77
C GLU A 216 19.42 -2.69 -12.60
N PHE A 217 18.64 -1.79 -11.97
CA PHE A 217 19.04 -1.10 -10.73
C PHE A 217 18.62 -1.87 -9.47
N ALA A 218 18.08 -3.08 -9.64
CA ALA A 218 17.75 -3.94 -8.52
C ALA A 218 19.06 -4.48 -7.92
N HIS A 219 19.42 -3.94 -6.75
CA HIS A 219 20.61 -4.36 -6.04
C HIS A 219 20.29 -5.53 -5.08
N ALA A 220 20.53 -5.37 -3.78
CA ALA A 220 20.40 -6.45 -2.81
C ALA A 220 18.94 -6.68 -2.42
N ALA A 221 18.09 -5.64 -2.45
CA ALA A 221 16.65 -5.81 -2.29
C ALA A 221 15.78 -4.76 -3.02
N VAL A 222 14.51 -5.11 -3.23
CA VAL A 222 13.43 -4.21 -3.68
C VAL A 222 12.28 -4.16 -2.67
N ARG A 223 11.50 -3.09 -2.72
CA ARG A 223 10.45 -2.77 -1.72
C ARG A 223 9.07 -2.58 -2.38
N PRO A 224 8.48 -3.64 -2.97
CA PRO A 224 7.18 -3.52 -3.62
C PRO A 224 6.08 -3.27 -2.59
N GLY A 225 5.20 -2.33 -2.93
CA GLY A 225 4.00 -1.96 -2.18
C GLY A 225 2.77 -2.08 -3.06
N VAL A 226 2.29 -0.98 -3.64
CA VAL A 226 0.99 -0.91 -4.33
C VAL A 226 0.74 -1.99 -5.38
N PHE A 227 1.77 -2.38 -6.14
CA PHE A 227 1.65 -3.38 -7.19
C PHE A 227 1.27 -4.76 -6.63
N LEU A 228 1.77 -5.10 -5.43
CA LEU A 228 1.36 -6.33 -4.74
C LEU A 228 -0.15 -6.35 -4.55
N TYR A 229 -0.75 -5.20 -4.26
CA TYR A 229 -2.16 -5.04 -3.89
C TYR A 229 -3.07 -4.69 -5.06
N GLY A 230 -2.59 -4.78 -6.30
CA GLY A 230 -3.41 -4.60 -7.49
C GLY A 230 -3.50 -3.17 -8.02
N GLY A 231 -2.68 -2.23 -7.54
CA GLY A 231 -2.61 -0.89 -8.12
C GLY A 231 -1.47 -0.73 -9.13
N GLU A 232 -1.72 0.05 -10.17
CA GLU A 232 -0.78 0.26 -11.26
C GLU A 232 0.47 1.06 -10.86
N ILE A 233 1.48 1.02 -11.73
CA ILE A 233 2.81 1.64 -11.52
C ILE A 233 3.19 2.61 -12.64
N GLY A 234 2.18 3.17 -13.31
CA GLY A 234 2.32 4.10 -14.43
C GLY A 234 1.84 3.51 -15.75
N ALA A 235 1.60 4.39 -16.72
CA ALA A 235 1.06 4.04 -18.02
C ALA A 235 2.01 3.14 -18.84
N GLY A 236 1.44 2.19 -19.59
CA GLY A 236 2.20 1.28 -20.47
C GLY A 236 3.00 0.20 -19.73
N GLN A 237 2.79 0.05 -18.43
CA GLN A 237 3.46 -0.94 -17.59
C GLN A 237 2.64 -2.22 -17.44
N PRO A 238 3.25 -3.33 -16.98
CA PRO A 238 2.51 -4.54 -16.65
C PRO A 238 1.35 -4.24 -15.70
N VAL A 239 0.15 -4.66 -16.07
CA VAL A 239 -1.05 -4.49 -15.24
C VAL A 239 -1.02 -5.53 -14.11
N PRO A 240 -1.18 -5.15 -12.84
CA PRO A 240 -1.21 -6.11 -11.75
C PRO A 240 -2.50 -6.96 -11.80
N GLU A 241 -2.47 -8.13 -11.19
CA GLU A 241 -3.70 -8.88 -10.93
C GLU A 241 -4.58 -8.10 -9.93
N ALA A 242 -5.89 -8.06 -10.19
CA ALA A 242 -6.85 -7.46 -9.26
C ALA A 242 -6.89 -8.24 -7.93
N VAL A 243 -6.35 -7.67 -6.86
CA VAL A 243 -6.33 -8.32 -5.53
C VAL A 243 -7.60 -8.04 -4.75
N VAL A 244 -8.21 -6.89 -5.00
CA VAL A 244 -9.29 -6.32 -4.19
C VAL A 244 -10.54 -6.19 -5.05
N SER A 245 -11.71 -6.49 -4.46
CA SER A 245 -13.00 -6.06 -4.98
C SER A 245 -13.90 -5.57 -3.85
N VAL A 246 -14.68 -4.52 -4.11
CA VAL A 246 -15.56 -3.87 -3.13
C VAL A 246 -17.00 -4.09 -3.54
N HIS A 247 -17.79 -4.62 -2.62
CA HIS A 247 -19.16 -5.02 -2.88
C HIS A 247 -20.12 -4.40 -1.87
N ALA A 248 -21.35 -4.15 -2.29
CA ALA A 248 -22.43 -3.67 -1.42
C ALA A 248 -23.77 -4.25 -1.83
N ARG A 249 -24.66 -4.44 -0.86
CA ARG A 249 -26.03 -4.89 -1.11
C ARG A 249 -26.91 -3.73 -1.55
N VAL A 250 -27.78 -4.01 -2.52
CA VAL A 250 -28.94 -3.17 -2.82
C VAL A 250 -29.92 -3.29 -1.64
N ILE A 251 -30.25 -2.18 -1.00
CA ILE A 251 -31.15 -2.14 0.17
C ILE A 251 -32.50 -1.48 -0.13
N HIS A 252 -32.60 -0.76 -1.25
CA HIS A 252 -33.85 -0.16 -1.69
C HIS A 252 -33.83 0.02 -3.20
N VAL A 253 -34.99 -0.16 -3.83
CA VAL A 253 -35.22 0.12 -5.25
C VAL A 253 -36.47 0.98 -5.33
N ARG A 254 -36.41 2.05 -6.13
CA ARG A 254 -37.56 2.92 -6.39
C ARG A 254 -37.59 3.39 -7.84
N ASP A 255 -38.79 3.65 -8.32
CA ASP A 255 -39.00 4.38 -9.56
C ASP A 255 -38.96 5.90 -9.26
N ALA A 256 -38.49 6.69 -10.22
CA ALA A 256 -38.32 8.13 -10.10
C ALA A 256 -38.90 8.83 -11.34
N GLU A 257 -39.89 9.67 -11.13
CA GLU A 257 -40.48 10.49 -12.19
C GLU A 257 -39.51 11.61 -12.62
N ALA A 258 -39.72 12.14 -13.82
CA ALA A 258 -38.97 13.28 -14.33
C ALA A 258 -39.00 14.45 -13.31
N GLY A 259 -37.85 15.06 -13.05
CA GLY A 259 -37.72 16.13 -12.07
C GLY A 259 -37.46 15.68 -10.63
N THR A 260 -37.57 14.38 -10.31
CA THR A 260 -37.20 13.84 -9.00
C THR A 260 -35.72 14.10 -8.71
N THR A 261 -35.37 14.52 -7.49
CA THR A 261 -33.98 14.76 -7.09
C THR A 261 -33.47 13.72 -6.10
N VAL A 262 -32.15 13.59 -5.98
CA VAL A 262 -31.52 12.63 -5.06
C VAL A 262 -30.33 13.22 -4.30
N GLY A 263 -30.26 12.84 -3.02
CA GLY A 263 -29.11 13.10 -2.16
C GLY A 263 -28.98 14.56 -1.69
N TYR A 264 -27.90 14.81 -0.94
CA TYR A 264 -27.65 16.12 -0.36
C TYR A 264 -27.44 17.20 -1.42
N GLY A 265 -28.13 18.32 -1.27
CA GLY A 265 -28.03 19.47 -2.17
C GLY A 265 -28.66 19.24 -3.54
N ALA A 266 -29.42 18.15 -3.74
CA ALA A 266 -30.15 17.86 -4.97
C ALA A 266 -29.28 18.00 -6.24
N THR A 267 -28.03 17.52 -6.18
CA THR A 267 -27.04 17.71 -7.27
C THR A 267 -27.28 16.80 -8.48
N TYR A 268 -28.34 15.98 -8.44
CA TYR A 268 -28.82 15.20 -9.55
C TYR A 268 -30.34 15.28 -9.57
N GLN A 269 -30.88 15.41 -10.78
CA GLN A 269 -32.31 15.45 -11.06
C GLN A 269 -32.61 14.52 -12.23
N ALA A 270 -33.60 13.64 -12.08
CA ALA A 270 -34.06 12.74 -13.13
C ALA A 270 -34.48 13.55 -14.36
N SER A 271 -33.97 13.15 -15.52
CA SER A 271 -34.30 13.81 -16.79
C SER A 271 -35.55 13.21 -17.46
N GLY A 272 -35.95 12.02 -17.03
CA GLY A 272 -37.14 11.30 -17.49
C GLY A 272 -37.60 10.30 -16.41
N GLU A 273 -38.37 9.30 -16.82
CA GLU A 273 -38.65 8.15 -15.96
C GLU A 273 -37.38 7.32 -15.78
N GLU A 274 -36.92 7.23 -14.53
CA GLU A 274 -35.72 6.49 -14.15
C GLU A 274 -36.05 5.47 -13.05
N ARG A 275 -35.19 4.47 -12.88
CA ARG A 275 -35.23 3.53 -11.76
C ARG A 275 -33.92 3.57 -11.01
N TRP A 276 -33.98 3.73 -9.70
CA TRP A 276 -32.80 3.91 -8.85
C TRP A 276 -32.67 2.81 -7.80
N ALA A 277 -31.43 2.45 -7.47
CA ALA A 277 -31.11 1.54 -6.37
C ALA A 277 -30.23 2.24 -5.32
N THR A 278 -30.55 2.04 -4.05
CA THR A 278 -29.72 2.47 -2.92
C THR A 278 -28.83 1.32 -2.47
N LEU A 279 -27.53 1.57 -2.42
CA LEU A 279 -26.48 0.66 -1.98
C LEU A 279 -26.10 0.95 -0.52
N ALA A 280 -25.88 -0.09 0.28
CA ALA A 280 -25.54 0.03 1.70
C ALA A 280 -24.06 0.33 1.98
N ILE A 281 -23.49 1.31 1.27
CA ILE A 281 -22.12 1.76 1.41
C ILE A 281 -22.02 3.26 1.17
N GLY A 282 -21.20 3.95 1.95
CA GLY A 282 -20.94 5.38 1.79
C GLY A 282 -19.54 5.79 2.19
N TYR A 283 -19.30 7.09 2.35
CA TYR A 283 -17.95 7.59 2.66
C TYR A 283 -17.45 7.20 4.05
N GLY A 284 -18.34 6.85 4.99
CA GLY A 284 -17.98 6.29 6.30
C GLY A 284 -17.36 4.89 6.21
N ASP A 285 -17.52 4.22 5.06
CA ASP A 285 -16.87 2.95 4.73
C ASP A 285 -15.54 3.14 3.97
N GLY A 286 -15.27 4.35 3.48
CA GLY A 286 -14.13 4.67 2.63
C GLY A 286 -14.48 4.86 1.15
N LEU A 287 -15.76 4.72 0.74
CA LEU A 287 -16.16 5.06 -0.62
C LEU A 287 -16.02 6.57 -0.84
N ARG A 288 -15.13 6.97 -1.74
CA ARG A 288 -14.75 8.37 -1.89
C ARG A 288 -15.95 9.24 -2.28
N ARG A 289 -16.26 10.23 -1.45
CA ARG A 289 -17.37 11.19 -1.70
C ARG A 289 -17.25 11.89 -3.06
N ALA A 290 -16.01 12.05 -3.53
CA ALA A 290 -15.67 12.59 -4.85
C ALA A 290 -16.34 11.81 -6.01
N LEU A 291 -16.67 10.53 -5.83
CA LEU A 291 -17.30 9.70 -6.86
C LEU A 291 -18.78 10.04 -7.09
N GLY A 292 -19.40 10.90 -6.29
CA GLY A 292 -20.78 11.36 -6.56
C GLY A 292 -20.90 11.98 -7.95
N ASN A 293 -21.92 11.59 -8.72
CA ASN A 293 -22.15 11.95 -10.13
C ASN A 293 -21.02 11.56 -11.12
N ARG A 294 -20.00 10.79 -10.70
CA ARG A 294 -18.83 10.47 -11.55
C ARG A 294 -18.50 8.98 -11.58
N GLY A 295 -18.67 8.32 -10.44
CA GLY A 295 -18.36 6.92 -10.25
C GLY A 295 -19.44 6.00 -10.81
N HIS A 296 -19.11 4.71 -10.80
CA HIS A 296 -19.94 3.65 -11.34
C HIS A 296 -19.99 2.46 -10.36
N ALA A 297 -20.95 1.56 -10.60
CA ALA A 297 -20.97 0.23 -10.03
C ALA A 297 -21.31 -0.78 -11.14
N LEU A 298 -21.01 -2.06 -10.92
CA LEU A 298 -21.45 -3.17 -11.75
C LEU A 298 -22.56 -3.92 -11.02
N ILE A 299 -23.67 -4.18 -11.71
CA ILE A 299 -24.80 -4.95 -11.18
C ILE A 299 -25.36 -5.83 -12.30
N GLN A 300 -25.45 -7.14 -12.08
CA GLN A 300 -25.94 -8.12 -13.08
C GLN A 300 -25.19 -8.01 -14.43
N GLY A 301 -23.88 -7.80 -14.36
CA GLY A 301 -22.99 -7.67 -15.52
C GLY A 301 -23.07 -6.34 -16.27
N ALA A 302 -23.84 -5.36 -15.77
CA ALA A 302 -23.99 -4.06 -16.40
C ALA A 302 -23.40 -2.92 -15.55
N LYS A 303 -22.75 -1.96 -16.21
CA LYS A 303 -22.19 -0.76 -15.58
C LYS A 303 -23.28 0.31 -15.38
N VAL A 304 -23.50 0.70 -14.14
CA VAL A 304 -24.51 1.69 -13.72
C VAL A 304 -23.83 2.91 -13.08
N ARG A 305 -24.42 4.09 -13.24
CA ARG A 305 -23.84 5.37 -12.78
C ARG A 305 -24.22 5.66 -11.33
N ILE A 306 -23.29 6.19 -10.54
CA ILE A 306 -23.58 6.78 -9.23
C ILE A 306 -24.22 8.15 -9.45
N ILE A 307 -25.39 8.37 -8.86
CA ILE A 307 -26.18 9.60 -8.99
C ILE A 307 -26.33 10.31 -7.64
N GLY A 308 -26.20 11.63 -7.69
CA GLY A 308 -26.17 12.49 -6.51
C GLY A 308 -24.88 12.39 -5.70
N ARG A 309 -24.87 13.09 -4.56
CA ARG A 309 -23.75 13.02 -3.61
C ARG A 309 -23.81 11.72 -2.82
N ILE A 310 -22.65 11.10 -2.62
CA ILE A 310 -22.49 9.97 -1.70
C ILE A 310 -22.71 10.44 -0.26
N SER A 311 -23.58 9.73 0.46
CA SER A 311 -23.87 9.94 1.88
C SER A 311 -22.90 9.15 2.76
N MET A 312 -22.98 9.32 4.08
CA MET A 312 -22.06 8.65 5.00
C MET A 312 -22.14 7.13 4.89
N ASP A 313 -23.34 6.59 4.75
CA ASP A 313 -23.58 5.15 4.83
C ASP A 313 -24.28 4.56 3.59
N MET A 314 -24.64 5.40 2.62
CA MET A 314 -25.45 5.00 1.46
C MET A 314 -25.05 5.75 0.19
N THR A 315 -25.22 5.07 -0.94
CA THR A 315 -24.96 5.59 -2.29
C THR A 315 -26.12 5.20 -3.19
N VAL A 316 -26.50 6.06 -4.13
CA VAL A 316 -27.59 5.77 -5.08
C VAL A 316 -27.01 5.60 -6.48
N VAL A 317 -27.51 4.61 -7.20
CA VAL A 317 -27.16 4.35 -8.60
C VAL A 317 -28.39 4.32 -9.50
N ASP A 318 -28.23 4.76 -10.74
CA ASP A 318 -29.24 4.67 -11.79
C ASP A 318 -29.21 3.27 -12.44
N ILE A 319 -30.28 2.49 -12.23
CA ILE A 319 -30.46 1.13 -12.73
C ILE A 319 -31.52 1.06 -13.82
N SER A 320 -31.87 2.17 -14.47
CA SER A 320 -32.91 2.22 -15.52
C SER A 320 -32.63 1.24 -16.66
N GLY A 321 -31.35 1.04 -17.00
CA GLY A 321 -30.92 0.07 -18.01
C GLY A 321 -30.84 -1.39 -17.53
N VAL A 322 -31.15 -1.68 -16.27
CA VAL A 322 -31.01 -3.01 -15.63
C VAL A 322 -32.28 -3.33 -14.82
N PRO A 323 -33.43 -3.60 -15.49
CA PRO A 323 -34.73 -3.71 -14.82
C PRO A 323 -34.84 -4.90 -13.85
N GLY A 324 -33.94 -5.88 -13.96
CA GLY A 324 -33.90 -7.08 -13.13
C GLY A 324 -33.37 -6.88 -11.71
N VAL A 325 -32.82 -5.70 -11.38
CA VAL A 325 -32.21 -5.44 -10.07
C VAL A 325 -33.25 -5.44 -8.95
N ARG A 326 -32.94 -6.15 -7.86
CA ARG A 326 -33.80 -6.32 -6.67
C ARG A 326 -33.04 -6.02 -5.38
N VAL A 327 -33.79 -5.74 -4.32
CA VAL A 327 -33.23 -5.68 -2.95
C VAL A 327 -32.55 -7.01 -2.62
N GLY A 328 -31.33 -6.94 -2.10
CA GLY A 328 -30.47 -8.08 -1.82
C GLY A 328 -29.43 -8.38 -2.89
N ASP A 329 -29.58 -7.84 -4.11
CA ASP A 329 -28.58 -7.98 -5.16
C ASP A 329 -27.24 -7.34 -4.75
N VAL A 330 -26.17 -7.81 -5.37
CA VAL A 330 -24.81 -7.31 -5.11
C VAL A 330 -24.42 -6.32 -6.18
N ALA A 331 -23.99 -5.14 -5.75
CA ALA A 331 -23.29 -4.18 -6.58
C ALA A 331 -21.78 -4.26 -6.33
N THR A 332 -20.99 -4.27 -7.40
CA THR A 332 -19.53 -4.25 -7.36
C THR A 332 -19.03 -2.85 -7.71
N LEU A 333 -18.40 -2.17 -6.74
CA LEU A 333 -17.95 -0.78 -6.86
C LEU A 333 -16.47 -0.67 -7.24
N LEU A 334 -15.74 -1.77 -7.06
CA LEU A 334 -14.37 -2.00 -7.49
C LEU A 334 -14.26 -3.51 -7.74
N GLY A 335 -13.78 -3.92 -8.90
CA GLY A 335 -13.67 -5.31 -9.31
C GLY A 335 -14.23 -5.57 -10.71
N THR A 336 -14.40 -6.84 -11.05
CA THR A 336 -14.81 -7.28 -12.39
C THR A 336 -16.06 -8.14 -12.30
N GLU A 337 -17.01 -7.91 -13.21
CA GLU A 337 -18.21 -8.72 -13.38
C GLU A 337 -18.44 -8.98 -14.87
N GLY A 338 -18.32 -10.25 -15.28
CA GLY A 338 -18.40 -10.62 -16.69
C GLY A 338 -17.28 -9.95 -17.51
N ARG A 339 -17.64 -9.09 -18.46
CA ARG A 339 -16.70 -8.34 -19.32
C ARG A 339 -16.41 -6.92 -18.81
N GLU A 340 -17.16 -6.45 -17.83
CA GLU A 340 -17.03 -5.11 -17.27
C GLU A 340 -16.07 -5.14 -16.07
N SER A 341 -15.27 -4.09 -15.94
CA SER A 341 -14.33 -3.92 -14.84
C SER A 341 -14.30 -2.47 -14.35
N ILE A 342 -14.11 -2.31 -13.05
CA ILE A 342 -13.81 -1.05 -12.38
C ILE A 342 -12.55 -1.31 -11.54
N THR A 343 -11.40 -0.88 -12.05
CA THR A 343 -10.12 -1.09 -11.36
C THR A 343 -9.97 -0.12 -10.19
N VAL A 344 -8.98 -0.37 -9.33
CA VAL A 344 -8.66 0.58 -8.24
C VAL A 344 -8.14 1.91 -8.78
N ASP A 345 -7.42 1.88 -9.91
CA ASP A 345 -6.89 3.06 -10.58
C ASP A 345 -8.01 3.85 -11.30
N ASP A 346 -9.03 3.19 -11.88
CA ASP A 346 -10.23 3.85 -12.42
C ASP A 346 -10.96 4.66 -11.31
N VAL A 347 -11.09 4.05 -10.12
CA VAL A 347 -11.70 4.70 -8.95
C VAL A 347 -10.85 5.88 -8.50
N ALA A 348 -9.52 5.72 -8.50
CA ALA A 348 -8.58 6.76 -8.11
C ALA A 348 -8.65 7.96 -9.05
N GLU A 349 -8.62 7.73 -10.37
CA GLU A 349 -8.71 8.76 -11.41
C GLU A 349 -10.00 9.57 -11.26
N LEU A 350 -11.16 8.89 -11.18
CA LEU A 350 -12.46 9.56 -11.01
C LEU A 350 -12.58 10.34 -9.70
N ALA A 351 -11.88 9.89 -8.66
CA ALA A 351 -11.81 10.57 -7.37
C ALA A 351 -10.77 11.71 -7.33
N GLY A 352 -9.89 11.82 -8.32
CA GLY A 352 -8.78 12.78 -8.36
C GLY A 352 -7.66 12.44 -7.39
N THR A 353 -7.32 11.15 -7.27
CA THR A 353 -6.27 10.65 -6.36
C THR A 353 -5.55 9.43 -6.98
N ILE A 354 -4.81 8.68 -6.17
CA ILE A 354 -4.04 7.50 -6.52
C ILE A 354 -4.59 6.24 -5.83
N SER A 355 -4.34 5.07 -6.40
CA SER A 355 -4.80 3.77 -5.88
C SER A 355 -4.34 3.49 -4.44
N TYR A 356 -3.16 3.99 -4.05
CA TYR A 356 -2.68 3.98 -2.66
C TYR A 356 -3.70 4.59 -1.70
N GLU A 357 -4.26 5.75 -2.03
CA GLU A 357 -5.21 6.43 -1.17
C GLU A 357 -6.53 5.68 -1.15
N VAL A 358 -7.00 5.18 -2.31
CA VAL A 358 -8.24 4.39 -2.38
C VAL A 358 -8.18 3.19 -1.43
N LEU A 359 -7.13 2.37 -1.51
CA LEU A 359 -6.96 1.18 -0.69
C LEU A 359 -6.85 1.50 0.81
N THR A 360 -6.00 2.47 1.17
CA THR A 360 -5.79 2.86 2.58
C THR A 360 -6.98 3.62 3.18
N GLY A 361 -7.89 4.12 2.34
CA GLY A 361 -9.09 4.85 2.76
C GLY A 361 -10.23 3.97 3.26
N PHE A 362 -10.20 2.65 3.02
CA PHE A 362 -11.27 1.76 3.47
C PHE A 362 -11.24 1.56 4.99
N THR A 363 -12.36 1.87 5.65
CA THR A 363 -12.43 1.83 7.12
C THR A 363 -12.63 0.42 7.66
N PRO A 364 -12.33 0.14 8.94
CA PRO A 364 -12.59 -1.17 9.56
C PRO A 364 -14.07 -1.60 9.58
N ARG A 365 -15.02 -0.70 9.25
CA ARG A 365 -16.45 -1.04 9.12
C ARG A 365 -16.73 -1.98 7.96
N LEU A 366 -15.88 -1.97 6.92
CA LEU A 366 -15.93 -2.94 5.84
C LEU A 366 -15.16 -4.21 6.23
N PRO A 367 -15.81 -5.36 6.43
CA PRO A 367 -15.10 -6.61 6.64
C PRO A 367 -14.29 -6.99 5.40
N ARG A 368 -13.09 -7.52 5.62
CA ARG A 368 -12.25 -8.13 4.57
C ARG A 368 -12.53 -9.63 4.54
N VAL A 369 -13.06 -10.11 3.43
CA VAL A 369 -13.36 -11.52 3.17
C VAL A 369 -12.27 -12.07 2.26
N TRP A 370 -11.40 -12.89 2.83
CA TRP A 370 -10.26 -13.45 2.11
C TRP A 370 -10.62 -14.75 1.40
N THR A 371 -10.04 -14.93 0.21
CA THR A 371 -10.18 -16.14 -0.62
C THR A 371 -8.79 -16.62 -1.04
N GLY A 372 -8.60 -17.95 -1.15
CA GLY A 372 -7.31 -18.56 -1.50
C GLY A 372 -6.23 -18.46 -0.42
N LEU A 373 -6.60 -18.04 0.80
CA LEU A 373 -5.72 -18.22 1.96
C LEU A 373 -5.66 -19.70 2.27
N ASP A 374 -4.45 -20.24 2.35
CA ASP A 374 -4.27 -21.62 2.76
C ASP A 374 -4.82 -21.78 4.17
N GLU A 375 -5.69 -22.76 4.41
CA GLU A 375 -5.99 -23.21 5.77
C GLU A 375 -4.66 -23.68 6.38
N SER A 376 -4.35 -23.13 7.55
CA SER A 376 -3.10 -23.36 8.28
C SER A 376 -3.36 -24.42 9.31
#